data_AF-A0A383D6E3-F1
#
_entry.id   AF-A0A383D6E3-F1
#
_cell.length_a   1.000
_cell.length_b   1.000
_cell.length_c   1.000
_cell.angle_alpha   90.00
_cell.angle_beta   90.00
_cell.angle_gamma   90.00
#
_symmetry.space_group_name_H-M   'P 1'
#
loop_
_entity.id
_entity.type
_entity.pdbx_description
1 polymer ?
#
loop_
_entity_poly.entity_id
_entity_poly.type
_entity_poly.pdbx_seq_one_letter_code
_entity_poly.pdbx_strand_id
1 'polypeptide(L)' 'MVNFSVELSEDEPFERALRRFSSKTKRTGLMRDLKRKRFYTKPSVQKKLDMQKSIRRRKKVERISKLADMGLDRRGKKRF' A
#
# COMPACT_ATOMS: atom_id res chain seq x y z
N MET A 1 8.23 14.08 -9.57
CA MET A 1 7.32 13.00 -10.02
C MET A 1 8.03 11.68 -9.87
N VAL A 2 7.38 10.63 -9.37
CA VAL A 2 8.04 9.33 -9.20
C VAL A 2 8.03 8.63 -10.57
N ASN A 3 9.15 8.70 -11.29
CA ASN A 3 9.33 7.91 -12.50
C ASN A 3 9.72 6.49 -12.09
N PHE A 4 9.05 5.47 -12.62
CA PHE A 4 9.41 4.08 -12.34
C PHE A 4 9.42 3.27 -13.65
N SER A 5 10.49 2.50 -13.85
CA SER A 5 10.65 1.57 -14.96
C SER A 5 10.38 0.13 -14.51
N VAL A 6 10.04 -0.76 -15.43
CA VAL A 6 10.00 -2.21 -15.19
C VAL A 6 10.81 -2.86 -16.29
N GLU A 7 11.90 -3.51 -15.92
CA GLU A 7 12.77 -4.23 -16.85
C GLU A 7 12.16 -5.59 -17.16
N LEU A 8 12.11 -5.91 -18.45
CA LEU A 8 11.62 -7.18 -18.98
C LEU A 8 12.81 -8.06 -19.33
N SER A 9 12.69 -9.35 -19.06
CA SER A 9 13.64 -10.37 -19.52
C SER A 9 12.99 -11.18 -20.63
N GLU A 10 13.76 -11.66 -21.59
CA GLU A 10 13.25 -12.40 -22.77
C GLU A 10 12.56 -13.71 -22.37
N ASP A 11 13.03 -14.37 -21.30
CA ASP A 11 12.47 -15.63 -20.80
C ASP A 11 11.27 -15.45 -19.86
N GLU A 12 10.80 -14.22 -19.62
CA GLU A 12 9.69 -14.00 -18.70
C GLU A 12 8.32 -14.05 -19.40
N PRO A 13 7.36 -14.86 -18.91
CA PRO A 13 5.98 -14.79 -19.39
C PRO A 13 5.38 -13.39 -19.21
N PHE A 14 4.70 -12.89 -20.24
CA PHE A 14 4.10 -11.55 -20.27
C PHE A 14 3.23 -11.23 -19.04
N GLU A 15 2.43 -12.19 -18.56
CA GLU A 15 1.57 -12.00 -17.39
C GLU A 15 2.36 -11.68 -16.12
N ARG A 16 3.55 -12.27 -15.98
CA ARG A 16 4.41 -12.06 -14.81
C ARG A 16 5.00 -10.65 -14.84
N ALA A 17 5.44 -10.19 -15.99
CA ALA A 17 5.83 -8.80 -16.23
C ALA A 17 4.68 -7.82 -15.90
N LEU A 18 3.47 -8.09 -16.38
CA LEU A 18 2.29 -7.25 -16.13
C LEU A 18 1.92 -7.21 -14.64
N ARG A 19 2.05 -8.33 -13.92
CA ARG A 19 1.88 -8.39 -12.47
C ARG A 19 2.93 -7.55 -11.73
N ARG A 20 4.20 -7.60 -12.16
CA ARG A 20 5.27 -6.76 -11.60
C ARG A 20 4.98 -5.28 -11.83
N PHE A 21 4.60 -4.91 -13.05
CA PHE A 21 4.16 -3.55 -13.38
C PHE A 21 2.99 -3.09 -12.51
N SER A 22 1.90 -3.85 -12.49
CA SER A 22 0.71 -3.52 -11.69
C SER A 22 1.04 -3.35 -10.19
N SER A 23 1.91 -4.21 -9.67
CA SER A 23 2.37 -4.13 -8.28
C SER A 23 3.23 -2.90 -8.05
N LYS A 24 4.14 -2.57 -8.97
CA LYS A 24 5.01 -1.38 -8.89
C LYS A 24 4.18 -0.10 -8.99
N THR A 25 3.22 0.00 -9.92
CA THR A 25 2.26 1.12 -10.04
C THR A 25 1.47 1.37 -8.75
N LYS A 26 1.03 0.28 -8.09
CA LYS A 26 0.34 0.37 -6.80
C LYS A 26 1.29 0.81 -5.67
N ARG A 27 2.52 0.29 -5.67
CA ARG A 27 3.55 0.59 -4.65
C ARG A 27 4.06 2.02 -4.73
N THR A 28 4.30 2.53 -5.94
CA THR A 28 4.73 3.92 -6.17
C THR A 28 3.64 4.92 -5.81
N GLY A 29 2.38 4.48 -5.77
CA GLY A 29 1.27 5.32 -5.35
C GLY A 29 0.77 6.28 -6.43
N LEU A 30 1.22 6.12 -7.68
CA LEU A 30 0.82 6.97 -8.81
C LEU A 30 -0.71 7.14 -8.91
N MET A 31 -1.44 6.02 -8.87
CA MET A 31 -2.91 6.02 -8.92
C MET A 31 -3.55 6.74 -7.73
N ARG A 32 -2.91 6.66 -6.56
CA ARG A 32 -3.40 7.34 -5.35
C ARG A 32 -3.18 8.85 -5.44
N ASP A 33 -2.04 9.27 -5.99
CA ASP A 33 -1.73 10.68 -6.20
C ASP A 33 -2.60 11.31 -7.26
N LEU A 34 -2.85 10.61 -8.38
CA LEU A 34 -3.80 11.03 -9.40
C LEU A 34 -5.20 11.25 -8.80
N LYS A 35 -5.70 10.28 -8.02
CA LYS A 35 -7.00 10.41 -7.34
C LYS A 35 -7.04 11.57 -6.35
N ARG A 36 -5.93 11.81 -5.61
CA ARG A 36 -5.84 12.92 -4.65
C ARG A 36 -5.83 14.28 -5.34
N LYS A 37 -5.16 14.40 -6.48
CA LYS A 37 -5.01 15.65 -7.24
C LYS A 37 -6.16 15.93 -8.21
N ARG A 38 -7.08 14.98 -8.42
CA ARG A 38 -8.19 15.11 -9.37
C ARG A 38 -9.09 16.33 -9.08
N PHE A 39 -9.21 16.73 -7.82
CA PHE A 39 -10.00 17.88 -7.41
C PHE A 39 -9.24 18.69 -6.37
N TYR A 40 -9.55 19.99 -6.27
CA TYR A 40 -9.06 20.80 -5.16
C TYR A 40 -9.65 20.31 -3.84
N THR A 41 -8.78 20.09 -2.86
CA THR A 41 -9.15 19.77 -1.49
C THR A 41 -8.63 20.86 -0.58
N LYS A 42 -9.51 21.47 0.22
CA LYS A 42 -9.12 22.48 1.20
C LYS A 42 -8.03 21.90 2.12
N PRO A 43 -6.97 22.65 2.48
CA PRO A 43 -5.86 22.14 3.28
C PRO A 43 -6.29 21.55 4.63
N SER A 44 -7.35 22.09 5.26
CA SER A 44 -7.90 21.54 6.50
C SER A 44 -8.45 20.11 6.33
N VAL A 45 -9.16 19.86 5.23
CA VAL A 45 -9.71 18.55 4.89
C VAL A 45 -8.57 17.57 4.60
N GLN A 46 -7.55 18.01 3.85
CA GLN A 46 -6.37 17.20 3.57
C GLN A 46 -5.64 16.80 4.86
N LYS A 47 -5.41 17.74 5.79
CA LYS A 47 -4.82 17.48 7.12
C LYS A 47 -5.63 16.45 7.91
N LYS A 48 -6.97 16.59 7.95
CA LYS A 48 -7.87 15.63 8.63
C LYS A 48 -7.75 14.22 8.04
N LEU A 49 -7.75 14.11 6.70
CA LEU A 49 -7.62 12.83 6.01
C LEU A 49 -6.27 12.17 6.27
N ASP A 50 -5.19 12.95 6.32
CA ASP A 50 -3.84 12.42 6.56
C ASP A 50 -3.65 11.97 8.02
N MET A 51 -4.21 12.70 8.98
CA MET A 51 -4.28 12.26 10.38
C MET A 51 -5.06 10.94 10.51
N GLN A 52 -6.24 10.84 9.91
CA GLN A 52 -7.04 9.61 9.94
C GLN A 52 -6.29 8.42 9.31
N LYS A 53 -5.59 8.62 8.19
CA LYS A 53 -4.76 7.59 7.56
C LYS A 53 -3.61 7.15 8.47
N SER A 54 -2.96 8.10 9.15
CA SER A 54 -1.89 7.81 10.11
C SER A 54 -2.41 6.95 11.28
N ILE A 55 -3.53 7.34 11.88
CA ILE A 55 -4.18 6.58 12.97
C ILE A 55 -4.53 5.16 12.51
N ARG A 56 -5.12 5.00 11.31
CA ARG A 56 -5.44 3.68 10.75
C ARG A 56 -4.20 2.81 10.57
N ARG A 57 -3.07 3.39 10.11
CA ARG A 57 -1.79 2.67 9.97
C ARG A 57 -1.25 2.23 11.33
N ARG A 58 -1.23 3.13 12.33
CA ARG A 58 -0.79 2.82 13.69
C ARG A 58 -1.61 1.68 14.31
N LYS A 59 -2.95 1.78 14.26
CA LYS A 59 -3.85 0.72 14.75
C LYS A 59 -3.62 -0.62 14.05
N LYS A 60 -3.34 -0.61 12.75
CA LYS A 60 -3.02 -1.85 12.01
C LYS A 60 -1.73 -2.48 12.50
N VAL A 61 -0.68 -1.69 12.72
CA VAL A 61 0.62 -2.17 13.21
C VAL A 61 0.48 -2.74 14.62
N GLU A 62 -0.19 -2.01 15.52
CA GLU A 62 -0.45 -2.45 16.90
C GLU A 62 -1.27 -3.74 16.95
N ARG A 63 -2.28 -3.89 16.07
CA ARG A 63 -3.02 -5.15 15.96
C ARG A 63 -2.11 -6.30 15.52
N ILE A 64 -1.19 -6.06 14.58
CA ILE A 64 -0.27 -7.07 14.09
C ILE A 64 0.75 -7.46 15.17
N SER A 65 1.27 -6.49 15.93
CA SER A 65 2.17 -6.79 17.06
C SER A 65 1.46 -7.60 18.13
N LYS A 66 0.26 -7.19 18.55
CA LYS A 66 -0.57 -7.95 19.51
C LYS A 66 -0.82 -9.39 19.08
N LEU A 67 -1.16 -9.60 17.81
CA LEU A 67 -1.34 -10.95 17.26
C LEU A 67 -0.05 -11.76 17.31
N ALA A 68 1.10 -11.13 17.01
CA ALA A 68 2.40 -11.79 17.07
C ALA A 68 2.79 -12.16 18.52
N ASP A 69 2.57 -11.26 19.48
CA ASP A 69 2.81 -11.50 20.92
C ASP A 69 1.97 -12.68 21.44
N MET A 70 0.74 -12.83 20.90
CA MET A 70 -0.16 -13.95 21.20
C MET A 70 0.17 -15.24 20.42
N GLY A 71 1.22 -15.27 19.60
CA GLY A 71 1.59 -16.43 18.76
C GLY A 71 0.60 -16.73 17.63
N LEU A 72 -0.23 -15.75 17.25
CA LEU A 72 -1.27 -15.90 16.23
C LEU A 72 -0.78 -15.44 14.85
N ASP A 73 -1.31 -16.07 13.80
CA ASP A 73 -1.11 -15.65 12.42
C ASP A 73 -1.87 -14.35 12.10
N ARG A 74 -1.70 -13.83 10.88
CA ARG A 74 -2.34 -12.59 10.42
C ARG A 74 -3.88 -12.65 10.39
N ARG A 75 -4.45 -13.85 10.55
CA ARG A 75 -5.88 -14.17 10.59
C ARG A 75 -6.36 -14.51 12.00
N GLY A 76 -5.49 -14.48 13.01
CA GLY A 76 -5.83 -14.78 14.40
C GLY A 76 -5.85 -16.26 14.76
N LYS A 77 -5.30 -17.16 13.93
CA LYS A 77 -5.16 -18.59 14.25
C LYS A 77 -3.81 -18.87 14.90
N LYS A 78 -3.75 -19.75 15.89
CA LYS A 78 -2.47 -20.22 16.45
C LYS A 78 -1.61 -20.79 15.33
N ARG A 79 -0.36 -20.30 15.26
CA ARG A 79 0.69 -21.00 14.53
C ARG A 79 1.00 -22.22 15.41
N PHE A 80 0.84 -23.43 14.86
CA PHE A 80 1.09 -24.68 15.59
C PHE A 80 2.36 -24.61 16.45
#